data_AF-A0A364V2Y3-F1
#
_entry.id   AF-A0A364V2Y3-F1
#
_cell.length_a   1.000
_cell.length_b   1.000
_cell.length_c   1.000
_cell.angle_alpha   90.00
_cell.angle_beta   90.00
_cell.angle_gamma   90.00
#
_symmetry.space_group_name_H-M   'P 1'
#
loop_
_entity.id
_entity.type
_entity.pdbx_description
1 polymer ?
#
loop_
_entity_poly.entity_id
_entity_poly.type
_entity_poly.pdbx_seq_one_letter_code
_entity_poly.pdbx_strand_id
1 'polypeptide(L)'
;NGWFVMQMSKLGYYKYDPNNYHGPMYFYMLQGFESLWGRSLETLRAVPAVFSVLSVVVLAWGALRPKAVNMVMAVLVLLSPAFVFFGRSGIHEMPFVFFQLVAGMGILRWIGRQDEKALGLFLIGLW
;
A
#
# COMPACT_ATOMS: atom_id res chain seq x y z
N ASN A 1 1.80 6.68 15.18
CA ASN A 1 0.70 6.84 14.20
C ASN A 1 -0.64 7.19 14.81
N GLY A 2 -1.25 6.34 15.65
CA GLY A 2 -2.56 6.64 16.24
C GLY A 2 -2.65 7.95 17.04
N TRP A 3 -1.56 8.41 17.65
CA TRP A 3 -1.50 9.73 18.31
C TRP A 3 -1.61 10.91 17.33
N PHE A 4 -0.93 10.85 16.18
CA PHE A 4 -1.01 11.90 15.15
C PHE A 4 -2.40 12.00 14.56
N VAL A 5 -3.07 10.87 14.32
CA VAL A 5 -4.44 10.86 13.81
C VAL A 5 -5.42 11.48 14.81
N MET A 6 -5.23 11.26 16.12
CA MET A 6 -6.02 11.99 17.14
C MET A 6 -5.83 13.49 17.04
N GLN A 7 -4.58 13.92 16.88
CA GLN A 7 -4.26 15.33 16.80
C GLN A 7 -4.91 15.95 15.55
N MET A 8 -4.86 15.25 14.42
CA MET A 8 -5.57 15.65 13.20
C MET A 8 -7.07 15.76 13.40
N SER A 9 -7.71 14.80 14.06
CA SER A 9 -9.15 14.85 14.33
C SER A 9 -9.53 16.02 15.25
N LYS A 10 -8.63 16.45 16.15
CA LYS A 10 -8.85 17.64 16.99
C LYS A 10 -8.61 18.96 16.26
N LEU A 11 -7.59 19.01 15.41
CA LEU A 11 -7.20 20.22 14.67
C LEU A 11 -8.03 20.42 13.40
N GLY A 12 -8.60 19.36 12.84
CA GLY A 12 -9.26 19.34 11.54
C GLY A 12 -8.31 19.24 10.34
N TYR A 13 -6.99 19.16 10.57
CA TYR A 13 -5.99 19.08 9.50
C TYR A 13 -4.68 18.41 9.95
N TYR A 14 -3.87 17.94 8.99
CA TYR A 14 -2.50 17.48 9.25
C TYR A 14 -1.56 18.66 9.51
N LYS A 15 -0.99 18.74 10.71
CA LYS A 15 0.08 19.68 11.04
C LYS A 15 1.44 19.03 10.80
N TYR A 16 2.22 19.60 9.87
CA TYR A 16 3.58 19.13 9.60
C TYR A 16 4.46 19.25 10.87
N ASP A 17 5.20 18.19 11.15
CA ASP A 17 6.20 18.13 12.21
C ASP A 17 7.52 17.63 11.58
N PRO A 18 8.59 18.44 11.55
CA PRO A 18 9.86 18.03 10.98
C PRO A 18 10.52 16.86 11.73
N ASN A 19 10.11 16.57 12.97
CA ASN A 19 10.57 15.40 13.72
C ASN A 19 9.80 14.13 13.35
N ASN A 20 8.69 14.26 12.60
CA ASN A 20 7.92 13.13 12.08
C ASN A 20 8.41 12.82 10.67
N TYR A 21 9.04 11.67 10.49
CA TYR A 21 9.69 11.26 9.24
C TYR A 21 8.72 10.78 8.16
N HIS A 22 7.41 11.08 8.27
CA HIS A 22 6.39 10.55 7.39
C HIS A 22 5.54 11.66 6.76
N GLY A 23 5.22 11.47 5.48
CA GLY A 23 4.30 12.34 4.75
C GLY A 23 2.85 12.24 5.27
N PRO A 24 1.98 13.18 4.88
CA PRO A 24 0.61 13.28 5.39
C PRO A 24 -0.32 12.16 4.92
N MET A 25 -0.03 11.53 3.78
CA MET A 25 -0.92 10.59 3.09
C MET A 25 -1.39 9.47 4.02
N TYR A 26 -0.47 8.82 4.72
CA TYR A 26 -0.79 7.68 5.58
C TYR A 26 -1.74 8.07 6.72
N PHE A 27 -1.57 9.26 7.29
CA PHE A 27 -2.43 9.72 8.37
C PHE A 27 -3.84 10.05 7.90
N TYR A 28 -4.00 10.60 6.68
CA TYR A 28 -5.31 10.79 6.07
C TYR A 28 -6.00 9.45 5.76
N MET A 29 -5.27 8.43 5.29
CA MET A 29 -5.82 7.08 5.12
C MET A 29 -6.32 6.52 6.45
N LEU A 30 -5.51 6.61 7.52
CA LEU A 30 -5.91 6.18 8.85
C LEU A 30 -7.16 6.92 9.35
N GLN A 31 -7.22 8.25 9.16
CA GLN A 31 -8.38 9.05 9.56
C GLN A 31 -9.65 8.64 8.80
N GLY A 32 -9.54 8.34 7.51
CA GLY A 32 -10.65 7.81 6.71
C GLY A 32 -11.15 6.47 7.25
N PHE A 33 -10.24 5.56 7.59
CA PHE A 33 -10.59 4.28 8.21
C PHE A 33 -11.22 4.46 9.60
N GLU A 34 -10.67 5.33 10.46
CA GLU A 34 -11.27 5.68 11.76
C GLU A 34 -12.68 6.27 11.61
N SER A 35 -12.93 7.04 10.54
CA SER A 35 -14.24 7.63 10.27
C SER A 35 -15.29 6.58 9.83
N LEU A 36 -14.85 5.50 9.18
CA LEU A 36 -15.74 4.43 8.68
C LEU A 36 -16.04 3.36 9.74
N TRP A 37 -15.02 2.92 10.48
CA TRP A 37 -15.11 1.78 11.39
C TRP A 37 -14.95 2.14 12.87
N GLY A 38 -14.75 3.41 13.18
CA GLY A 38 -14.43 3.86 14.52
C GLY A 38 -12.98 3.54 14.89
N ARG A 39 -12.58 4.06 16.04
CA ARG A 39 -11.19 3.98 16.48
C ARG A 39 -10.92 2.70 17.28
N SER A 40 -10.05 1.87 16.76
CA SER A 40 -9.51 0.70 17.45
C SER A 40 -8.10 0.35 16.96
N LEU A 41 -7.45 -0.61 17.62
CA LEU A 41 -6.15 -1.11 17.18
C LEU A 41 -6.27 -1.80 15.81
N GLU A 42 -7.38 -2.48 15.58
CA GLU A 42 -7.73 -3.16 14.33
C GLU A 42 -7.90 -2.15 13.20
N THR A 43 -8.62 -1.05 13.43
CA THR A 43 -8.79 0.01 12.41
C THR A 43 -7.45 0.66 12.04
N LEU A 44 -6.56 0.89 13.02
CA LEU A 44 -5.22 1.42 12.74
C LEU A 44 -4.34 0.43 11.95
N ARG A 45 -4.61 -0.88 12.06
CA ARG A 45 -3.92 -1.93 11.32
C ARG A 45 -4.61 -2.26 9.99
N ALA A 46 -5.83 -1.82 9.79
CA ALA A 46 -6.60 -2.13 8.58
C ALA A 46 -5.99 -1.48 7.34
N VAL A 47 -5.41 -0.28 7.44
CA VAL A 47 -4.72 0.36 6.30
C VAL A 47 -3.57 -0.52 5.77
N PRO A 48 -2.54 -0.88 6.56
CA PRO A 48 -1.48 -1.74 6.05
C PRO A 48 -2.01 -3.12 5.61
N ALA A 49 -2.99 -3.70 6.32
CA ALA A 49 -3.57 -4.99 5.95
C ALA A 49 -4.25 -4.95 4.56
N VAL A 50 -5.02 -3.91 4.27
CA VAL A 50 -5.67 -3.72 2.96
C VAL A 50 -4.62 -3.61 1.86
N PHE A 51 -3.59 -2.79 2.04
CA PHE A 51 -2.52 -2.65 1.04
C PHE A 51 -1.69 -3.94 0.88
N SER A 52 -1.51 -4.73 1.94
CA SER A 52 -0.90 -6.07 1.83
C SER A 52 -1.73 -7.01 0.97
N VAL A 53 -3.04 -7.07 1.20
CA VAL A 53 -3.96 -7.89 0.39
C VAL A 53 -3.95 -7.42 -1.06
N LEU A 54 -4.08 -6.11 -1.29
CA LEU A 54 -4.06 -5.52 -2.63
C LEU A 54 -2.75 -5.81 -3.36
N SER A 55 -1.60 -5.85 -2.68
CA SER A 55 -0.32 -6.22 -3.29
C SER A 55 -0.32 -7.67 -3.79
N VAL A 56 -0.84 -8.61 -2.99
CA VAL A 56 -0.96 -10.02 -3.40
C VAL A 56 -1.94 -10.16 -4.58
N VAL A 57 -3.06 -9.43 -4.54
CA VAL A 57 -4.06 -9.37 -5.63
C VAL A 57 -3.41 -8.85 -6.91
N VAL A 58 -2.72 -7.71 -6.87
CA VAL A 58 -2.06 -7.12 -8.04
C VAL A 58 -1.03 -8.06 -8.64
N LEU A 59 -0.27 -8.77 -7.80
CA LEU A 59 0.68 -9.78 -8.26
C LEU A 59 -0.04 -10.95 -8.93
N ALA A 60 -1.06 -11.54 -8.28
CA ALA A 60 -1.77 -12.71 -8.80
C ALA A 60 -2.49 -12.45 -10.13
N TRP A 61 -3.15 -11.28 -10.25
CA TRP A 61 -3.84 -10.86 -11.47
C TRP A 61 -2.97 -10.05 -12.43
N GLY A 62 -1.69 -9.91 -12.11
CA GLY A 62 -0.69 -9.18 -12.87
C GLY A 62 -0.71 -9.46 -14.36
N ALA A 63 -0.33 -8.48 -15.16
CA ALA A 63 -0.45 -8.55 -16.60
C ALA A 63 0.74 -9.25 -17.30
N LEU A 64 1.69 -9.82 -16.53
CA LEU A 64 2.85 -10.53 -17.07
C LEU A 64 2.43 -11.87 -17.68
N ARG A 65 3.25 -12.34 -18.62
CA ARG A 65 3.10 -13.64 -19.29
C ARG A 65 4.42 -14.42 -19.15
N PRO A 66 4.37 -15.73 -18.83
CA PRO A 66 3.17 -16.54 -18.59
C PRO A 66 2.52 -16.24 -17.21
N LYS A 67 1.21 -16.52 -17.08
CA LYS A 67 0.44 -16.26 -15.84
C LYS A 67 0.95 -17.03 -14.62
N ALA A 68 1.68 -18.13 -14.83
CA ALA A 68 2.33 -18.88 -13.75
C ALA A 68 3.35 -18.02 -12.96
N VAL A 69 4.07 -17.11 -13.63
CA VAL A 69 5.05 -16.22 -12.97
C VAL A 69 4.37 -15.32 -11.95
N ASN A 70 3.24 -14.72 -12.32
CA ASN A 70 2.41 -13.89 -11.43
C ASN A 70 1.97 -14.65 -10.17
N MET A 71 1.50 -15.89 -10.35
CA MET A 71 1.05 -16.74 -9.23
C MET A 71 2.21 -17.10 -8.31
N VAL A 72 3.39 -17.44 -8.85
CA VAL A 72 4.58 -17.73 -8.04
C VAL A 72 4.99 -16.49 -7.24
N MET A 73 5.04 -15.32 -7.86
CA MET A 73 5.34 -14.06 -7.15
C MET A 73 4.34 -13.78 -6.04
N ALA A 74 3.04 -13.93 -6.31
CA ALA A 74 1.98 -13.73 -5.32
C ALA A 74 2.11 -14.68 -4.12
N VAL A 75 2.39 -15.97 -4.36
CA VAL A 75 2.57 -16.97 -3.31
C VAL A 75 3.82 -16.68 -2.48
N LEU A 76 4.95 -16.34 -3.12
CA LEU A 76 6.18 -16.01 -2.40
C LEU A 76 6.00 -14.79 -1.48
N VAL A 77 5.31 -13.76 -1.96
CA VAL A 77 5.00 -12.56 -1.14
C VAL A 77 4.01 -12.90 -0.03
N LEU A 78 2.96 -13.67 -0.32
CA LEU A 78 1.96 -14.07 0.67
C LEU A 78 2.57 -14.87 1.84
N LEU A 79 3.54 -15.74 1.55
CA LEU A 79 4.20 -16.58 2.55
C LEU A 79 5.40 -15.87 3.23
N SER A 80 5.78 -14.68 2.78
CA SER A 80 6.92 -13.95 3.33
C SER A 80 6.63 -13.50 4.78
N PRO A 81 7.44 -13.93 5.77
CA PRO A 81 7.24 -13.53 7.16
C PRO A 81 7.35 -12.02 7.37
N ALA A 82 8.26 -11.36 6.64
CA ALA A 82 8.43 -9.91 6.67
C ALA A 82 7.17 -9.21 6.15
N PHE A 83 6.61 -9.69 5.03
CA PHE A 83 5.40 -9.12 4.46
C PHE A 83 4.21 -9.27 5.42
N VAL A 84 3.99 -10.45 6.00
CA VAL A 84 2.92 -10.65 6.99
C VAL A 84 3.14 -9.81 8.25
N PHE A 85 4.39 -9.63 8.69
CA PHE A 85 4.72 -8.78 9.85
C PHE A 85 4.38 -7.30 9.59
N PHE A 86 4.81 -6.74 8.46
CA PHE A 86 4.52 -5.35 8.11
C PHE A 86 3.04 -5.11 7.78
N GLY A 87 2.31 -6.14 7.33
CA GLY A 87 0.87 -6.08 7.05
C GLY A 87 0.00 -5.85 8.28
N ARG A 88 0.54 -6.07 9.48
CA ARG A 88 -0.19 -5.97 10.76
C ARG A 88 0.41 -4.95 11.73
N SER A 89 1.46 -4.22 11.35
CA SER A 89 2.25 -3.38 12.26
C SER A 89 1.69 -1.96 12.46
N GLY A 90 0.68 -1.52 11.69
CA GLY A 90 0.08 -0.19 11.85
C GLY A 90 1.03 0.96 11.46
N ILE A 91 1.89 0.70 10.48
CA ILE A 91 2.87 1.63 9.93
C ILE A 91 2.70 1.76 8.40
N HIS A 92 3.41 2.72 7.80
CA HIS A 92 3.15 3.30 6.48
C HIS A 92 3.83 2.55 5.31
N GLU A 93 4.56 1.49 5.62
CA GLU A 93 5.41 0.74 4.70
C GLU A 93 4.58 -0.02 3.67
N MET A 94 3.39 -0.50 4.04
CA MET A 94 2.57 -1.32 3.13
C MET A 94 1.94 -0.56 1.96
N PRO A 95 1.37 0.65 2.15
CA PRO A 95 1.03 1.51 1.02
C PRO A 95 2.20 1.76 0.08
N PHE A 96 3.39 2.06 0.62
CA PHE A 96 4.60 2.28 -0.18
C PHE A 96 4.98 1.03 -1.00
N VAL A 97 5.02 -0.14 -0.36
CA VAL A 97 5.31 -1.41 -1.05
C VAL A 97 4.28 -1.68 -2.16
N PHE A 98 3.00 -1.44 -1.90
CA PHE A 98 1.95 -1.64 -2.91
C PHE A 98 2.18 -0.78 -4.15
N PHE A 99 2.39 0.53 -3.98
CA PHE A 99 2.59 1.42 -5.12
C PHE A 99 3.89 1.11 -5.88
N GLN A 100 4.97 0.76 -5.17
CA GLN A 100 6.20 0.28 -5.80
C GLN A 100 6.00 -1.00 -6.62
N LEU A 101 5.20 -1.95 -6.11
CA LEU A 101 4.86 -3.16 -6.87
C LEU A 101 4.06 -2.82 -8.12
N VAL A 102 3.08 -1.94 -8.02
CA VAL A 102 2.28 -1.48 -9.18
C VAL A 102 3.18 -0.80 -10.21
N ALA A 103 4.10 0.07 -9.79
CA ALA A 103 5.08 0.71 -10.68
C ALA A 103 5.99 -0.32 -11.35
N GLY A 104 6.55 -1.25 -10.58
CA GLY A 104 7.40 -2.33 -11.08
C GLY A 104 6.68 -3.23 -12.09
N MET A 105 5.40 -3.55 -11.85
CA MET A 105 4.57 -4.29 -12.80
C MET A 105 4.33 -3.52 -14.10
N GLY A 106 4.18 -2.19 -14.02
CA GLY A 106 4.14 -1.31 -15.19
C GLY A 106 5.42 -1.38 -16.01
N ILE A 107 6.59 -1.28 -15.37
CA ILE A 107 7.91 -1.38 -16.01
C ILE A 107 8.10 -2.77 -16.65
N LEU A 108 7.86 -3.84 -15.91
CA LEU A 108 8.01 -5.22 -16.41
C LEU A 108 7.08 -5.47 -17.60
N ARG A 109 5.85 -4.95 -17.56
CA ARG A 109 4.93 -5.02 -18.69
C ARG A 109 5.48 -4.23 -19.86
N TRP A 110 5.95 -2.99 -19.65
CA TRP A 110 6.47 -2.12 -20.71
C TRP A 110 7.60 -2.79 -21.49
N ILE A 111 8.52 -3.47 -20.79
CA ILE A 111 9.64 -4.21 -21.40
C ILE A 111 9.13 -5.29 -22.37
N GLY A 112 8.10 -6.04 -22.00
CA GLY A 112 7.54 -7.09 -22.86
C GLY A 112 6.49 -6.60 -23.87
N ARG A 113 5.79 -5.51 -23.56
CA ARG A 113 4.68 -4.95 -24.33
C ARG A 113 4.47 -3.47 -23.98
N GLN A 114 4.83 -2.60 -24.93
CA GLN A 114 4.66 -1.16 -24.83
C GLN A 114 3.22 -0.76 -25.15
N ASP A 115 2.33 -0.83 -24.15
CA ASP A 115 0.96 -0.35 -24.28
C ASP A 115 0.56 0.63 -23.16
N GLU A 116 -0.55 1.32 -23.39
CA GLU A 116 -1.14 2.29 -22.45
C GLU A 116 -1.35 1.74 -21.04
N LYS A 117 -1.58 0.42 -20.90
CA LYS A 117 -1.74 -0.23 -19.59
C LYS A 117 -0.42 -0.30 -18.83
N ALA A 118 0.69 -0.52 -19.52
CA ALA A 118 2.01 -0.51 -18.89
C ALA A 118 2.34 0.88 -18.34
N LEU A 119 2.09 1.93 -19.14
CA LEU A 119 2.25 3.31 -18.68
C LEU A 119 1.29 3.66 -17.53
N GLY A 120 0.03 3.26 -17.63
CA GLY A 120 -0.96 3.50 -16.58
C GLY A 120 -0.58 2.86 -15.24
N LEU A 121 -0.11 1.61 -15.24
CA LEU A 121 0.42 0.95 -14.04
C LEU A 121 1.63 1.68 -13.48
N PHE A 122 2.58 2.10 -14.33
CA PHE A 122 3.73 2.86 -13.88
C PHE A 122 3.32 4.17 -13.18
N LEU A 123 2.46 4.97 -13.82
CA LEU A 123 2.01 6.26 -13.29
C LEU A 123 1.20 6.13 -11.99
N ILE A 124 0.34 5.11 -11.89
CA ILE A 124 -0.39 4.83 -10.64
C ILE A 124 0.57 4.48 -9.50
N GLY A 125 1.65 3.74 -9.79
CA GLY A 125 2.62 3.33 -8.78
C GLY A 125 3.61 4.41 -8.33
N LEU A 126 3.56 5.63 -8.88
CA LEU A 126 4.42 6.75 -8.47
C LEU A 126 3.88 7.52 -7.24
N TRP A 127 2.70 7.16 -6.74
CA TRP A 127 2.06 7.73 -5.56
C TRP A 127 2.52 7.04 -4.27
#